data_AF-A0A415YF86-F1
#
_entry.id   AF-A0A415YF86-F1
#
_cell.length_a   1.000
_cell.length_b   1.000
_cell.length_c   1.000
_cell.angle_alpha   90.00
_cell.angle_beta   90.00
_cell.angle_gamma   90.00
#
_symmetry.space_group_name_H-M   'P 1'
#
loop_
_entity.id
_entity.type
_entity.pdbx_description
1 polymer ?
#
loop_
_entity_poly.entity_id
_entity_poly.type
_entity_poly.pdbx_seq_one_letter_code
_entity_poly.pdbx_strand_id
1 'polypeptide(L)' 'MSEDIRRCKFCGRIIIDKNNITGLCPKHQKCLNDSAAVVGIGVVAWTLKKIGPKILKRSVKLIKR' A
#
# COMPACT_ATOMS: atom_id res chain seq x y z
N MET A 1 31.59 -8.05 14.73
CA MET A 1 30.49 -7.57 13.88
C MET A 1 29.26 -7.44 14.78
N SER A 2 28.79 -6.22 15.06
CA SER A 2 27.52 -6.06 15.80
C SER A 2 26.41 -6.69 14.97
N GLU A 3 25.80 -7.73 15.51
CA GLU A 3 24.54 -8.28 15.04
C GLU A 3 23.48 -7.28 15.49
N ASP A 4 22.90 -6.52 14.56
CA ASP A 4 21.82 -5.58 14.83
C ASP A 4 20.54 -6.35 15.22
N ILE A 5 20.55 -6.90 16.43
CA ILE A 5 19.44 -7.63 17.04
C ILE A 5 18.36 -6.60 17.35
N ARG A 6 17.39 -6.46 16.45
CA ARG A 6 16.23 -5.58 16.63
C ARG A 6 15.04 -6.40 17.09
N ARG A 7 14.12 -5.81 17.84
CA ARG A 7 12.86 -6.47 18.20
C ARG A 7 11.71 -5.90 17.40
N CYS A 8 10.79 -6.76 16.97
CA CYS A 8 9.58 -6.32 16.30
C CYS A 8 8.73 -5.48 17.24
N LYS A 9 8.38 -4.26 16.83
CA LYS A 9 7.57 -3.34 17.64
C LYS A 9 6.19 -3.88 18.03
N PHE A 10 5.61 -4.78 17.22
CA PHE A 10 4.25 -5.30 17.43
C PHE A 10 4.20 -6.60 18.22
N CYS A 11 5.18 -7.49 18.08
CA CYS A 11 5.13 -8.81 18.72
C CYS A 11 6.39 -9.19 19.51
N GLY A 12 7.35 -8.28 19.65
CA GLY A 12 8.56 -8.51 20.43
C GLY A 12 9.53 -9.54 19.86
N ARG A 13 9.20 -10.22 18.75
CA ARG A 13 10.09 -11.19 18.10
C ARG A 13 11.42 -10.54 17.74
N ILE A 14 12.50 -11.27 17.98
CA ILE A 14 13.85 -10.90 17.55
C ILE A 14 13.89 -10.95 16.02
N ILE A 15 14.32 -9.86 15.42
CA ILE A 15 14.58 -9.66 14.01
C ILE A 15 16.09 -9.70 13.87
N ILE A 16 16.58 -10.77 13.26
CA ILE A 16 17.99 -10.94 12.91
C ILE A 16 18.10 -10.60 11.43
N ASP A 17 17.90 -9.33 11.11
CA ASP A 17 17.96 -8.86 9.73
C ASP A 17 18.50 -7.43 9.70
N LYS A 18 19.68 -7.26 9.10
CA LYS A 18 20.36 -5.96 9.01
C LYS A 18 19.69 -5.00 8.03
N ASN A 19 18.93 -5.51 7.06
CA ASN A 19 18.26 -4.72 6.02
C ASN A 19 16.81 -4.37 6.37
N ASN A 20 16.32 -4.80 7.53
CA ASN A 20 14.96 -4.49 7.95
C ASN A 20 14.84 -3.06 8.47
N ILE A 21 14.55 -2.15 7.55
CA ILE A 21 14.30 -0.72 7.81
C ILE A 21 12.99 -0.52 8.61
N THR A 22 12.01 -1.41 8.43
CA THR A 22 10.66 -1.24 9.00
C THR A 22 10.58 -1.56 10.49
N GLY A 23 11.53 -2.32 11.04
CA GLY A 23 11.48 -2.79 12.43
C GLY A 23 10.30 -3.72 12.73
N LEU A 24 9.70 -4.32 11.70
CA LEU A 24 8.58 -5.25 11.77
C LEU A 24 9.05 -6.66 11.40
N CYS A 25 8.54 -7.68 12.07
CA CYS A 25 8.80 -9.04 11.63
C CYS A 25 8.02 -9.34 10.33
N PRO A 26 8.45 -10.32 9.52
CA PRO A 26 7.84 -10.61 8.21
C PRO A 26 6.32 -10.83 8.27
N LYS A 27 5.79 -11.34 9.39
CA LYS A 27 4.34 -11.48 9.61
C LYS A 27 3.60 -10.13 9.62
N HIS A 28 4.11 -9.16 10.37
CA HIS A 28 3.49 -7.83 10.46
C HIS A 28 3.78 -6.98 9.23
N GLN A 29 4.95 -7.17 8.60
CA GLN A 29 5.27 -6.51 7.35
C GLN A 29 4.31 -6.94 6.24
N LYS A 30 3.98 -8.24 6.16
CA LYS A 30 2.98 -8.76 5.21
C LYS A 30 1.59 -8.18 5.46
N CYS A 31 1.16 -8.09 6.71
CA CYS A 31 -0.14 -7.51 7.08
C CYS A 31 -0.23 -6.02 6.72
N LEU A 32 0.85 -5.27 6.91
CA LEU A 32 0.92 -3.86 6.56
C LEU A 32 0.89 -3.66 5.04
N ASN A 33 1.60 -4.51 4.29
CA ASN A 33 1.60 -4.45 2.83
C ASN A 33 0.24 -4.84 2.23
N ASP A 34 -0.43 -5.82 2.81
CA ASP A 34 -1.78 -6.25 2.41
C ASP A 34 -2.80 -5.12 2.63
N SER A 35 -2.76 -4.50 3.81
CA SER A 35 -3.60 -3.34 4.15
C SER A 35 -3.32 -2.15 3.24
N ALA A 36 -2.04 -1.85 2.96
CA ALA A 36 -1.66 -0.78 2.05
C ALA A 36 -2.10 -1.06 0.61
N ALA A 37 -2.03 -2.32 0.16
CA ALA A 37 -2.53 -2.72 -1.16
C ALA A 37 -4.05 -2.56 -1.27
N VAL A 38 -4.81 -3.00 -0.25
CA VAL A 38 -6.27 -2.84 -0.22
C VAL A 38 -6.67 -1.35 -0.24
N VAL A 39 -6.01 -0.52 0.58
CA VAL A 39 -6.25 0.93 0.59
C VAL A 39 -5.88 1.56 -0.76
N GLY A 40 -4.74 1.18 -1.33
CA GLY A 40 -4.30 1.67 -2.64
C GLY A 40 -5.29 1.36 -3.75
N ILE A 41 -5.76 0.11 -3.82
CA ILE A 41 -6.78 -0.31 -4.80
C ILE A 41 -8.10 0.41 -4.56
N GLY A 42 -8.53 0.55 -3.30
CA GLY A 42 -9.77 1.25 -2.94
C GLY A 42 -9.76 2.72 -3.37
N VAL A 43 -8.65 3.43 -3.15
CA VAL A 43 -8.50 4.84 -3.57
C VAL A 43 -8.48 4.97 -5.09
N VAL A 44 -7.79 4.07 -5.80
CA VAL A 44 -7.77 4.05 -7.27
C VAL A 44 -9.17 3.77 -7.83
N ALA A 45 -9.88 2.77 -7.29
CA ALA A 45 -11.23 2.45 -7.73
C ALA A 45 -12.22 3.62 -7.47
N TRP A 46 -12.11 4.27 -6.31
CA TRP A 46 -12.98 5.41 -5.96
C TRP A 46 -12.70 6.62 -6.85
N THR A 47 -11.44 6.95 -7.10
CA THR A 47 -11.04 8.04 -8.00
C THR A 47 -11.47 7.77 -9.44
N LEU A 48 -11.30 6.55 -9.94
CA LEU A 48 -11.81 6.13 -11.26
C LEU A 48 -13.33 6.24 -11.33
N LYS A 49 -14.06 5.83 -10.30
CA LYS A 49 -15.53 5.95 -10.27
C LYS A 49 -15.99 7.41 -10.26
N LYS A 50 -15.24 8.30 -9.63
CA LYS A 50 -15.57 9.74 -9.55
C LYS A 50 -15.20 10.51 -10.83
N ILE A 51 -14.09 10.15 -11.46
CA ILE A 51 -13.55 10.86 -12.64
C ILE A 51 -14.06 10.24 -13.96
N GLY A 52 -14.26 8.93 -14.00
CA GLY A 52 -14.75 8.18 -15.15
C GLY A 52 -15.99 8.78 -15.84
N PRO A 53 -17.08 9.12 -15.12
CA PRO A 53 -18.26 9.72 -15.75
C PRO A 53 -18.00 11.14 -16.27
N LYS A 54 -17.05 11.90 -15.70
CA LYS A 54 -16.66 13.21 -16.24
C LYS A 54 -15.86 13.08 -17.54
N ILE A 55 -14.93 12.12 -17.60
CA ILE A 55 -14.17 11.81 -18.82
C ILE A 55 -15.12 11.32 -19.90
N LEU A 56 -15.97 10.33 -19.60
CA LEU A 56 -16.92 9.77 -20.56
C LEU A 56 -17.87 10.84 -21.12
N LYS A 57 -18.43 11.71 -20.27
CA LYS A 57 -19.29 12.82 -20.73
C LYS A 57 -18.53 13.80 -21.63
N ARG A 58 -17.27 14.12 -21.34
CA ARG A 58 -16.43 14.96 -22.20
C ARG A 58 -16.14 14.29 -23.54
N SER A 59 -15.79 13.00 -23.55
CA SER A 59 -15.50 12.23 -24.76
C SER A 59 -16.73 12.12 -25.66
N VAL A 60 -17.90 11.81 -25.09
CA VAL A 60 -19.16 11.77 -25.84
C VAL A 60 -19.51 13.14 -26.42
N LYS A 61 -19.27 14.23 -25.68
CA LYS A 61 -19.52 15.60 -26.16
C LYS A 61 -18.57 16.03 -27.28
N LEU A 62 -17.34 15.51 -27.31
CA LEU A 62 -16.39 15.75 -28.41
C LEU A 62 -16.75 14.95 -29.67
N ILE A 63 -17.23 13.72 -29.52
CA ILE A 63 -17.65 12.88 -30.66
C ILE A 63 -18.95 13.38 -31.29
N LYS A 64 -19.84 13.97 -30.49
CA LYS A 64 -21.11 14.55 -30.98
C LYS A 64 -20.95 15.94 -31.63
N ARG A 65 -19.77 16.53 -31.58
CA ARG A 65 -19.48 17.86 -32.11
C ARG A 65 -18.78 17.74 -33.44
#